data_AF-A0A7R9BAN8-F1
#
_entry.id   AF-A0A7R9BAN8-F1
#
_cell.length_a   1.000
_cell.length_b   1.000
_cell.length_c   1.000
_cell.angle_alpha   90.00
_cell.angle_beta   90.00
_cell.angle_gamma   90.00
#
_symmetry.space_group_name_H-M   'P 1'
#
loop_
_entity.id
_entity.type
_entity.pdbx_description
1 polymer ?
#
loop_
_entity_poly.entity_id
_entity_poly.type
_entity_poly.pdbx_seq_one_letter_code
_entity_poly.pdbx_strand_id
1 'polypeptide(L)'
;MRSDILASAVLCNINSTVKEAKARFQRWMDKDERIPPNLREIVYVAGIKYGGVKEWNYCWSKYNSTVVPSERKLLLKALGVASDPWILQ
;
A
#
# COMPACT_ATOMS: atom_id res chain seq x y z
N MET A 1 20.35 -16.04 -4.72
CA MET A 1 21.50 -15.19 -4.34
C MET A 1 21.43 -13.71 -4.78
N ARG A 2 20.34 -13.20 -5.38
CA ARG A 2 19.97 -11.76 -5.35
C ARG A 2 18.58 -11.53 -4.75
N SER A 3 17.76 -12.57 -4.74
CA SER A 3 16.43 -12.62 -4.13
C SER A 3 16.46 -12.58 -2.61
N ASP A 4 17.55 -13.06 -2.00
CA ASP A 4 17.67 -13.21 -0.54
C ASP A 4 17.95 -11.86 0.15
N ILE A 5 18.61 -10.93 -0.54
CA ILE A 5 18.88 -9.57 -0.03
C ILE A 5 17.59 -8.74 -0.03
N LEU A 6 16.73 -8.90 -1.04
CA LEU A 6 15.41 -8.28 -1.07
C LEU A 6 14.48 -8.88 -0.01
N ALA A 7 14.53 -10.20 0.21
CA ALA A 7 13.77 -10.86 1.27
C ALA A 7 14.24 -10.44 2.68
N SER A 8 15.55 -10.28 2.89
CA SER A 8 16.12 -9.81 4.16
C SER A 8 15.83 -8.32 4.42
N ALA A 9 15.75 -7.49 3.37
CA ALA A 9 15.34 -6.09 3.48
C ALA A 9 13.85 -5.93 3.84
N VAL A 10 12.99 -6.87 3.44
CA VAL A 10 11.57 -6.92 3.86
C VAL A 10 11.43 -7.46 5.29
N LEU A 11 12.36 -8.31 5.75
CA LEU A 11 12.47 -8.80 7.13
C LEU A 11 13.06 -7.76 8.10
N CYS A 12 13.76 -6.73 7.61
CA CYS A 12 14.12 -5.54 8.37
C CYS A 12 12.86 -4.69 8.64
N ASN A 13 12.12 -5.15 9.62
CA ASN A 13 11.10 -4.47 10.40
C ASN A 13 11.58 -3.09 10.91
N ILE A 14 11.71 -2.10 10.02
CA ILE A 14 11.90 -0.72 10.43
C ILE A 14 10.51 -0.22 10.87
N ASN A 15 10.20 -0.35 12.14
CA ASN A 15 9.00 0.24 12.74
C ASN A 15 8.84 1.74 12.37
N SER A 16 9.94 2.43 12.07
CA SER A 16 9.97 3.79 11.52
C SER A 16 9.43 3.89 10.08
N THR A 17 9.68 2.92 9.19
CA THR A 17 9.16 2.96 7.81
C THR A 17 7.67 2.68 7.76
N VAL A 18 7.13 1.85 8.65
CA VAL A 18 5.68 1.66 8.78
C VAL A 18 5.00 2.96 9.22
N LYS A 19 5.56 3.64 10.23
CA LYS A 19 5.06 4.95 10.67
C LYS A 19 5.14 6.00 9.55
N GLU A 20 6.26 6.06 8.84
CA GLU A 20 6.43 7.00 7.71
C GLU A 20 5.49 6.65 6.55
N ALA A 21 5.31 5.37 6.23
CA ALA A 21 4.41 4.89 5.21
C ALA A 21 2.96 5.24 5.54
N LYS A 22 2.54 5.07 6.79
CA LYS A 22 1.21 5.48 7.26
C LYS A 22 1.03 7.00 7.15
N ALA A 23 2.03 7.78 7.56
CA ALA A 23 1.98 9.24 7.45
C ALA A 23 1.90 9.70 5.98
N ARG A 24 2.67 9.07 5.08
CA ARG A 24 2.60 9.34 3.63
C ARG A 24 1.27 8.92 3.03
N PHE A 25 0.70 7.79 3.46
CA PHE A 25 -0.62 7.36 3.02
C PHE A 25 -1.71 8.36 3.41
N GLN A 26 -1.67 8.86 4.65
CA GLN A 26 -2.59 9.91 5.09
C GLN A 26 -2.41 11.21 4.28
N ARG A 27 -1.17 11.65 4.02
CA ARG A 27 -0.92 12.80 3.14
C ARG A 27 -1.41 12.57 1.72
N TRP A 28 -1.31 11.35 1.20
CA TRP A 28 -1.85 11.00 -0.11
C TRP A 28 -3.39 11.01 -0.14
N MET A 29 -4.05 10.66 0.95
CA MET A 29 -5.51 10.78 1.06
C MET A 29 -5.98 12.23 1.23
N ASP A 30 -5.34 13.00 2.10
CA ASP A 30 -5.80 14.35 2.47
C ASP A 30 -5.32 15.44 1.51
N LYS A 31 -4.12 15.28 0.94
CA LYS A 31 -3.45 16.30 0.12
C LYS A 31 -3.17 15.85 -1.31
N ASP A 32 -3.60 14.65 -1.70
CA ASP A 32 -3.27 14.00 -2.99
C ASP A 32 -1.75 14.02 -3.29
N GLU A 33 -0.91 13.93 -2.24
CA GLU A 33 0.54 14.01 -2.37
C GLU A 33 1.09 12.80 -3.14
N ARG A 34 1.94 13.05 -4.15
CA ARG A 34 2.45 11.98 -5.01
C ARG A 34 3.42 11.07 -4.26
N ILE A 35 3.10 9.78 -4.20
CA ILE A 35 3.95 8.77 -3.58
C ILE A 35 5.07 8.35 -4.55
N PRO A 36 6.34 8.32 -4.10
CA PRO A 36 7.46 7.81 -4.89
C PRO A 36 7.21 6.37 -5.38
N PRO A 37 7.53 6.03 -6.65
CA PRO A 37 7.22 4.71 -7.23
C PRO A 37 7.78 3.53 -6.42
N ASN A 38 8.97 3.70 -5.86
CA ASN A 38 9.65 2.70 -5.02
C ASN A 38 8.97 2.48 -3.66
N LEU A 39 8.19 3.45 -3.18
CA LEU A 39 7.50 3.38 -1.89
C LEU A 39 6.00 3.11 -2.02
N ARG A 40 5.41 3.22 -3.22
CA ARG A 40 3.96 3.05 -3.42
C ARG A 40 3.45 1.72 -2.88
N GLU A 41 4.12 0.63 -3.21
CA GLU A 41 3.72 -0.70 -2.76
C GLU A 41 3.63 -0.77 -1.24
N ILE A 42 4.69 -0.32 -0.55
CA ILE A 42 4.78 -0.35 0.91
C ILE A 42 3.75 0.60 1.52
N VAL A 43 3.57 1.79 0.96
CA VAL A 43 2.61 2.80 1.42
C VAL A 43 1.17 2.31 1.30
N TYR A 44 0.81 1.68 0.17
CA TYR A 44 -0.53 1.11 -0.02
C TYR A 44 -0.79 -0.07 0.91
N VAL A 45 0.16 -1.01 1.00
CA VAL A 45 0.03 -2.17 1.89
C VAL A 45 -0.05 -1.70 3.35
N ALA A 46 0.78 -0.75 3.78
CA ALA A 46 0.72 -0.21 5.14
C ALA A 46 -0.59 0.56 5.40
N GLY A 47 -1.06 1.35 4.43
CA GLY A 47 -2.32 2.09 4.53
C GLY A 47 -3.52 1.17 4.71
N ILE A 48 -3.56 0.06 3.97
CA ILE A 48 -4.64 -0.92 4.05
C ILE A 48 -4.49 -1.83 5.29
N LYS A 49 -3.28 -2.30 5.58
CA LYS A 49 -3.00 -3.21 6.71
C LYS A 49 -3.20 -2.55 8.08
N TYR A 50 -2.87 -1.27 8.21
CA TYR A 50 -2.99 -0.51 9.46
C TYR A 50 -4.13 0.54 9.43
N GLY A 51 -4.91 0.55 8.36
CA GLY A 51 -6.15 1.31 8.20
C GLY A 51 -7.37 0.41 8.34
N GLY A 52 -8.52 0.89 7.86
CA GLY A 52 -9.77 0.11 7.83
C GLY A 52 -10.49 0.28 6.50
N VAL A 53 -11.82 0.14 6.54
CA VAL A 53 -12.71 0.17 5.37
C VAL A 53 -12.59 1.48 4.58
N LYS A 54 -12.32 2.61 5.24
CA LYS A 54 -12.15 3.92 4.58
C LYS A 54 -10.94 3.94 3.66
N GLU A 55 -9.78 3.50 4.17
CA GLU A 55 -8.54 3.42 3.42
C GLU A 55 -8.64 2.41 2.28
N TRP A 56 -9.32 1.28 2.52
CA TRP A 56 -9.60 0.29 1.50
C TRP A 56 -10.47 0.84 0.36
N ASN A 57 -11.59 1.50 0.69
CA ASN A 57 -12.48 2.12 -0.30
C ASN A 57 -11.77 3.20 -1.12
N TYR A 58 -10.88 3.98 -0.50
CA TYR A 58 -10.07 4.96 -1.21
C TYR A 58 -9.14 4.30 -2.24
N CYS A 59 -8.42 3.25 -1.84
CA CYS A 59 -7.58 2.46 -2.75
C CYS A 59 -8.40 1.80 -3.86
N TRP A 60 -9.61 1.30 -3.57
CA TRP A 60 -10.52 0.74 -4.56
C TRP A 60 -10.99 1.78 -5.59
N SER A 61 -11.36 2.97 -5.13
CA SER A 61 -11.71 4.09 -6.02
C SER A 61 -10.54 4.50 -6.92
N LYS A 62 -9.33 4.62 -6.35
CA LYS A 62 -8.11 4.90 -7.13
C LYS A 62 -7.76 3.77 -8.10
N TYR A 63 -8.01 2.51 -7.75
CA TYR A 63 -7.83 1.37 -8.66
C TYR A 63 -8.75 1.47 -9.89
N ASN A 64 -10.01 1.87 -9.69
CA ASN A 64 -10.97 2.06 -10.78
C ASN A 64 -10.68 3.30 -11.64
N SER A 65 -10.13 4.36 -11.03
CA SER A 65 -9.78 5.59 -11.73
C SER A 65 -8.44 5.51 -12.49
N THR A 66 -7.51 4.64 -12.06
CA THR A 66 -6.17 4.59 -12.65
C THR A 66 -6.15 3.76 -13.95
N VAL A 67 -5.60 4.35 -15.01
CA VAL A 67 -5.38 3.69 -16.31
C VAL A 67 -4.00 3.03 -16.43
N VAL A 68 -3.11 3.28 -15.47
CA VAL A 68 -1.74 2.77 -15.50
C VAL A 68 -1.71 1.32 -15.02
N PRO A 69 -1.35 0.32 -15.86
CA PRO A 69 -1.38 -1.09 -15.48
C PRO A 69 -0.48 -1.42 -14.28
N SER A 70 0.68 -0.79 -14.20
CA SER A 70 1.62 -0.95 -13.09
C SER A 70 1.02 -0.49 -11.76
N GLU A 71 0.30 0.64 -11.75
CA GLU A 71 -0.40 1.12 -10.56
C GLU A 71 -1.57 0.21 -10.18
N ARG A 72 -2.35 -0.24 -11.18
CA ARG A 72 -3.45 -1.21 -10.93
C ARG A 72 -2.94 -2.47 -10.24
N LYS A 73 -1.80 -3.00 -10.69
CA LYS A 73 -1.19 -4.20 -10.10
C LYS A 73 -0.77 -3.97 -8.64
N LEU A 74 -0.18 -2.82 -8.34
CA LEU A 74 0.23 -2.44 -6.98
C LEU A 74 -0.99 -2.28 -6.06
N LEU A 75 -2.01 -1.56 -6.51
CA LEU A 75 -3.25 -1.35 -5.76
C LEU A 75 -3.98 -2.68 -5.52
N LEU A 76 -4.10 -3.53 -6.54
CA LEU A 76 -4.72 -4.85 -6.41
C LEU A 76 -3.98 -5.73 -5.40
N LYS A 77 -2.65 -5.73 -5.43
CA LYS A 77 -1.83 -6.44 -4.45
C LYS A 77 -2.08 -5.93 -3.04
N ALA A 78 -2.14 -4.60 -2.86
CA ALA A 78 -2.39 -4.00 -1.56
C ALA A 78 -3.81 -4.29 -1.04
N LEU A 79 -4.82 -4.25 -1.91
CA LEU A 79 -6.21 -4.59 -1.59
C LEU A 79 -6.36 -6.05 -1.15
N GLY A 80 -5.57 -6.96 -1.73
CA GLY A 80 -5.52 -8.37 -1.32
C GLY A 80 -4.82 -8.63 0.01
N VAL A 81 -4.08 -7.65 0.56
CA VAL A 81 -3.46 -7.74 1.90
C VAL A 81 -4.41 -7.26 3.01
N ALA A 82 -5.57 -6.70 2.65
CA ALA A 82 -6.60 -6.31 3.61
C ALA A 82 -6.95 -7.50 4.52
N SER A 83 -6.85 -7.29 5.83
CA SER A 83 -7.00 -8.36 6.82
C SER A 83 -8.46 -8.73 7.13
N ASP A 84 -9.42 -8.21 6.35
CA ASP A 84 -10.85 -8.48 6.51
C ASP A 84 -11.32 -9.62 5.58
N PRO A 85 -11.72 -10.78 6.12
CA PRO A 85 -12.25 -11.90 5.35
C PRO A 85 -13.54 -11.56 4.57
N TRP A 86 -14.23 -10.49 4.96
CA TRP A 86 -15.50 -10.05 4.35
C TRP A 86 -15.35 -9.45 2.94
N ILE A 87 -14.13 -9.09 2.53
CA ILE A 87 -13.87 -8.50 1.21
C ILE A 87 -13.56 -9.59 0.15
N LEU A 88 -13.37 -10.84 0.57
CA LEU A 88 -12.99 -11.98 -0.27
C LEU A 88 -14.15 -12.96 -0.56
N GLN A 89 -15.41 -12.58 -0.29
CA GLN A 89 -16.58 -13.39 -0.69
C GLN A 89 -17.04 -13.09 -2.11
#